data_AF-A0A7W0MSI9-F1
#
_entry.id   AF-A0A7W0MSI9-F1
#
_cell.length_a   1.000
_cell.length_b   1.000
_cell.length_c   1.000
_cell.angle_alpha   90.00
_cell.angle_beta   90.00
_cell.angle_gamma   90.00
#
_symmetry.space_group_name_H-M   'P 1'
#
loop_
_entity.id
_entity.type
_entity.pdbx_description
1 polymer ?
#
loop_
_entity_poly.entity_id
_entity_poly.type
_entity_poly.pdbx_seq_one_letter_code
_entity_poly.pdbx_strand_id
1 'polypeptide(L)'
;MWFFLAFLAVPILEIALFIQVGGLIGLWPTLGLVILAGVAGTALIRAQGLRALPRLRARIEAGEDPSGPLVDSALIVVAGILLLIPG
;
A
#
# COMPACT_ATOMS: atom_id res chain seq x y z
N MET A 1 19.80 3.79 -12.55
CA MET A 1 19.67 2.44 -13.12
C MET A 1 19.23 1.39 -12.09
N TRP A 2 19.76 1.38 -10.87
CA TRP A 2 19.39 0.37 -9.86
C TRP A 2 17.88 0.41 -9.46
N PHE A 3 17.31 1.60 -9.26
CA PHE A 3 15.86 1.75 -8.99
C PHE A 3 14.96 1.23 -10.11
N PHE A 4 15.40 1.37 -11.37
CA PHE A 4 14.65 0.85 -12.52
C PHE A 4 14.64 -0.68 -12.54
N LEU A 5 15.77 -1.31 -12.21
CA LEU A 5 15.86 -2.77 -12.08
C LEU A 5 14.99 -3.28 -10.93
N ALA A 6 14.99 -2.60 -9.78
CA ALA A 6 14.12 -2.95 -8.65
C ALA A 6 12.63 -2.83 -9.02
N PHE A 7 12.24 -1.73 -9.67
CA PHE A 7 10.87 -1.51 -10.13
C PHE A 7 10.40 -2.59 -11.11
N LEU A 8 11.27 -3.05 -12.01
CA LEU A 8 10.95 -4.13 -12.94
C LEU A 8 10.97 -5.52 -12.27
N ALA A 9 11.85 -5.75 -11.31
CA ALA A 9 11.98 -7.02 -10.61
C ALA A 9 10.76 -7.34 -9.73
N VAL A 10 10.15 -6.33 -9.10
CA VAL A 10 8.97 -6.49 -8.23
C VAL A 10 7.82 -7.21 -8.95
N PRO A 11 7.25 -6.70 -10.07
CA PRO A 11 6.12 -7.35 -10.74
C PRO A 11 6.51 -8.72 -11.34
N ILE A 12 7.77 -8.93 -11.73
CA ILE A 12 8.24 -10.22 -12.22
C ILE A 12 8.20 -11.26 -11.10
N LEU A 13 8.72 -10.92 -9.92
CA LEU A 13 8.73 -11.80 -8.75
C LEU A 13 7.31 -12.14 -8.29
N GLU A 14 6.43 -11.17 -8.38
CA GLU A 14 5.04 -11.30 -7.96
C GLU A 14 4.22 -12.23 -8.86
N ILE A 15 4.39 -12.10 -10.18
CA ILE A 15 3.79 -13.06 -11.13
C ILE A 15 4.35 -14.47 -10.88
N ALA A 16 5.66 -14.60 -10.64
CA ALA A 16 6.26 -15.89 -10.31
C ALA A 16 5.67 -16.48 -9.01
N LEU A 17 5.45 -15.64 -7.99
CA LEU A 17 4.83 -16.03 -6.73
C LEU A 17 3.37 -16.47 -6.93
N PHE A 18 2.58 -15.75 -7.74
CA PHE A 18 1.20 -16.16 -8.06
C PHE A 18 1.14 -17.50 -8.78
N ILE A 19 2.08 -17.79 -9.69
CA ILE A 19 2.15 -19.09 -10.36
C ILE A 19 2.48 -20.18 -9.34
N GLN A 20 3.45 -19.95 -8.45
CA GLN A 20 3.88 -20.94 -7.46
C GLN A 20 2.80 -21.20 -6.41
N VAL A 21 2.18 -20.15 -5.86
CA VAL A 21 1.07 -20.25 -4.91
C VAL A 21 -0.15 -20.84 -5.61
N GLY A 22 -0.49 -20.39 -6.81
CA GLY A 22 -1.57 -20.94 -7.62
C GLY A 22 -1.42 -22.42 -7.93
N GLY A 23 -0.18 -22.90 -8.10
CA GLY A 23 0.12 -24.33 -8.23
C GLY A 23 -0.05 -25.13 -6.93
N LEU A 24 0.13 -24.49 -5.76
CA LEU A 24 0.03 -25.13 -4.45
C LEU A 24 -1.41 -25.17 -3.90
N ILE A 25 -2.15 -24.06 -4.01
CA ILE A 25 -3.48 -23.90 -3.40
C ILE A 25 -4.60 -23.77 -4.45
N GLY A 26 -4.27 -23.68 -5.73
CA GLY A 26 -5.22 -23.48 -6.82
C GLY A 26 -5.49 -22.00 -7.13
N LEU A 27 -6.08 -21.76 -8.31
CA LEU A 27 -6.35 -20.41 -8.81
C LEU A 27 -7.34 -19.64 -7.92
N TRP A 28 -8.48 -20.25 -7.56
CA TRP A 28 -9.54 -19.56 -6.84
C TRP A 28 -9.11 -19.09 -5.44
N PRO A 29 -8.43 -19.90 -4.61
CA PRO A 29 -7.90 -19.41 -3.34
C PRO A 29 -6.85 -18.30 -3.51
N THR A 30 -5.99 -18.40 -4.53
CA THR A 30 -4.98 -17.37 -4.83
C THR A 30 -5.63 -16.04 -5.17
N LEU A 31 -6.65 -16.03 -6.05
CA LEU A 31 -7.42 -14.83 -6.37
C LEU A 31 -8.16 -14.28 -5.14
N GLY A 32 -8.68 -15.16 -4.28
CA GLY A 32 -9.30 -14.77 -3.01
C GLY A 32 -8.33 -14.02 -2.09
N LEU A 33 -7.08 -14.48 -1.99
CA LEU A 33 -6.02 -13.81 -1.23
C LEU A 33 -5.68 -12.44 -1.80
N VAL A 34 -5.57 -12.31 -3.13
CA VAL A 34 -5.33 -11.02 -3.80
C VAL A 34 -6.46 -10.02 -3.50
N ILE A 35 -7.71 -10.47 -3.61
CA ILE A 35 -8.86 -9.62 -3.29
C ILE A 35 -8.84 -9.21 -1.82
N LEU A 36 -8.55 -10.15 -0.90
CA LEU A 36 -8.43 -9.85 0.53
C LEU A 36 -7.31 -8.84 0.81
N ALA A 37 -6.15 -8.97 0.15
CA ALA A 37 -5.05 -8.03 0.26
C ALA A 37 -5.47 -6.63 -0.22
N GLY A 38 -6.13 -6.52 -1.38
CA GLY A 38 -6.63 -5.24 -1.90
C GLY A 38 -7.68 -4.59 -0.99
N VAL A 39 -8.58 -5.38 -0.40
CA VAL A 39 -9.55 -4.91 0.60
C VAL A 39 -8.84 -4.42 1.87
N ALA A 40 -7.86 -5.17 2.36
CA ALA A 40 -7.06 -4.79 3.52
C ALA A 40 -6.28 -3.50 3.27
N GLY A 41 -5.63 -3.37 2.12
CA GLY A 41 -4.91 -2.16 1.71
C GLY A 41 -5.83 -0.94 1.65
N THR A 42 -7.00 -1.09 1.02
CA THR A 42 -8.02 -0.03 0.97
C THR A 42 -8.52 0.37 2.36
N ALA A 43 -8.76 -0.62 3.24
CA ALA A 43 -9.18 -0.39 4.61
C ALA A 43 -8.11 0.36 5.42
N LEU A 44 -6.83 0.04 5.24
CA LEU A 44 -5.70 0.72 5.88
C LEU A 44 -5.60 2.18 5.42
N ILE A 45 -5.68 2.45 4.12
CA ILE A 45 -5.69 3.82 3.57
C ILE A 45 -6.84 4.61 4.19
N ARG A 46 -8.05 4.04 4.23
CA ARG A 46 -9.22 4.70 4.80
C ARG A 46 -9.05 4.99 6.29
N ALA A 47 -8.56 4.02 7.06
CA ALA A 47 -8.38 4.17 8.51
C ALA A 47 -7.35 5.25 8.86
N GLN A 48 -6.26 5.35 8.10
CA GLN A 48 -5.20 6.31 8.36
C GLN A 48 -5.49 7.69 7.75
N GLY A 49 -6.10 7.76 6.58
CA GLY A 49 -6.54 9.01 5.97
C GLY A 49 -7.53 9.79 6.84
N LEU A 50 -8.43 9.10 7.53
CA LEU A 50 -9.36 9.72 8.48
C LEU A 50 -8.66 10.29 9.73
N ARG A 51 -7.51 9.75 10.11
CA ARG A 51 -6.71 10.20 11.28
C ARG A 51 -5.70 11.29 10.92
N ALA A 52 -5.32 11.41 9.65
CA ALA A 52 -4.37 12.40 9.15
C ALA A 52 -4.92 13.83 9.20
N LEU A 53 -6.17 14.03 8.75
CA LEU A 53 -6.77 15.37 8.61
C LEU A 53 -6.89 16.14 9.94
N PRO A 54 -7.38 15.53 11.05
CA PRO A 54 -7.48 16.22 12.33
C PRO A 54 -6.12 16.57 12.93
N ARG A 55 -5.12 15.68 12.77
CA ARG A 55 -3.75 15.92 13.24
C ARG A 55 -3.07 17.06 12.48
N LEU A 56 -3.27 17.11 11.17
CA LEU A 56 -2.78 18.19 10.32
C LEU A 56 -3.39 19.53 10.73
N ARG A 57 -4.71 19.59 10.92
CA ARG A 57 -5.41 20.80 11.37
C ARG A 57 -4.91 21.27 12.74
N ALA A 58 -4.77 20.35 13.69
CA ALA A 58 -4.29 20.69 15.04
C ALA A 58 -2.87 21.30 15.03
N ARG A 59 -1.95 20.78 14.20
CA ARG A 59 -0.59 21.36 14.07
C ARG A 59 -0.58 22.72 13.39
N ILE A 60 -1.41 22.90 12.35
CA ILE A 60 -1.57 24.20 11.67
C ILE A 60 -2.15 25.25 12.63
N GLU A 61 -3.19 24.89 13.39
CA GLU A 61 -3.81 25.77 14.40
C GLU A 61 -2.84 26.11 15.54
N ALA A 62 -1.94 25.18 15.90
CA ALA A 62 -0.88 25.39 16.88
C ALA A 62 0.31 26.19 16.35
N GLY A 63 0.36 26.51 15.05
CA GLY A 63 1.50 27.18 14.41
C GLY A 63 2.77 26.31 14.31
N GLU A 64 2.62 24.99 14.46
CA GLU A 64 3.71 24.01 14.35
C GLU A 64 3.94 23.57 12.91
N ASP A 65 5.14 23.08 12.60
CA ASP A 65 5.48 22.57 11.28
C ASP A 65 4.65 21.30 10.92
N PRO A 66 3.81 21.33 9.86
CA PRO A 66 2.99 20.20 9.45
C PRO A 66 3.72 19.17 8.57
N SER A 67 5.01 19.38 8.27
CA SER A 67 5.80 18.55 7.33
C SER A 67 5.78 17.06 7.67
N GLY A 68 5.99 16.69 8.94
CA GLY A 68 5.99 15.29 9.39
C GLY A 68 4.65 14.57 9.13
N PRO A 69 3.52 15.06 9.68
CA PRO A 69 2.19 14.47 9.42
C PRO A 69 1.82 14.37 7.94
N LEU A 70 2.26 15.32 7.11
CA LEU A 70 2.04 15.29 5.66
C LEU A 70 2.81 14.15 4.99
N VAL A 71 4.08 13.96 5.34
CA VAL A 71 4.91 12.86 4.81
C VAL A 71 4.36 11.51 5.23
N ASP A 72 3.99 11.32 6.50
CA ASP A 72 3.40 10.07 6.98
C ASP A 72 2.12 9.72 6.22
N SER A 73 1.26 10.72 5.99
CA SER A 73 0.01 10.54 5.25
C SER A 73 0.26 10.18 3.79
N ALA A 74 1.24 10.81 3.15
CA ALA A 74 1.64 10.51 1.78
C ALA A 74 2.22 9.09 1.65
N LEU A 75 3.09 8.68 2.57
CA LEU A 75 3.69 7.34 2.59
C LEU A 75 2.63 6.25 2.75
N ILE A 76 1.59 6.47 3.57
CA ILE A 76 0.50 5.51 3.74
C ILE A 76 -0.33 5.37 2.46
N VAL A 77 -0.59 6.46 1.75
CA VAL A 77 -1.28 6.43 0.45
C VAL A 77 -0.43 5.66 -0.56
N VAL A 78 0.87 5.94 -0.65
CA VAL A 78 1.80 5.21 -1.52
C VAL A 78 1.83 3.72 -1.16
N ALA A 79 1.98 3.37 0.12
CA ALA A 79 1.99 1.99 0.57
C ALA A 79 0.69 1.25 0.23
N GLY A 80 -0.46 1.90 0.40
CA GLY A 80 -1.75 1.32 0.04
C GLY A 80 -1.96 1.16 -1.47
N ILE A 81 -1.48 2.12 -2.27
CA ILE A 81 -1.46 2.00 -3.74
C ILE A 81 -0.56 0.85 -4.17
N LEU A 82 0.63 0.71 -3.56
CA LEU A 82 1.53 -0.41 -3.83
C LEU A 82 0.85 -1.74 -3.49
N LEU A 83 0.12 -1.83 -2.38
CA LEU A 83 -0.66 -3.02 -2.00
C LEU A 83 -1.85 -3.32 -2.94
N LEU A 84 -2.30 -2.33 -3.72
CA LEU A 84 -3.44 -2.42 -4.63
C LEU A 84 -3.02 -2.75 -6.07
N ILE A 85 -1.90 -2.18 -6.54
CA ILE A 85 -1.50 -2.22 -7.94
C ILE A 85 -0.66 -3.46 -8.24
N PRO A 86 0.11 -3.98 -7.25
CA PRO A 86 -0.02 -5.40 -6.86
C PRO A 86 0.58 -5.81 -5.46
N GLY A 87 0.02 -6.83 -4.79
CA GLY A 87 0.47 -7.30 -3.45
C GLY A 87 0.22 -8.78 -3.17
#